data_AF-A0A094JQY0-F1
#
_entry.id   AF-A0A094JQY0-F1
#
_cell.length_a   1.000
_cell.length_b   1.000
_cell.length_c   1.000
_cell.angle_alpha   90.00
_cell.angle_beta   90.00
_cell.angle_gamma   90.00
#
_symmetry.space_group_name_H-M   'P 1'
#
loop_
_entity.id
_entity.type
_entity.pdbx_description
1 polymer ?
#
loop_
_entity_poly.entity_id
_entity_poly.type
_entity_poly.pdbx_seq_one_letter_code
_entity_poly.pdbx_strand_id
1 'polypeptide(L)'
;MVLMANEVSEGRADACISAGNTGALMAAGLFIIGRIDGIDRPALTPTLPTIDGKGFVLLDVGANVDARPEHLLQYALMGAAYAESARCCSSAYRLIKCRNRGSKRK
;
A
#
# COMPACT_ATOMS: atom_id res chain seq x y z
N MET A 1 -15.13 13.62 -1.95
CA MET A 1 -14.45 12.34 -2.27
C MET A 1 -15.08 11.64 -3.46
N VAL A 2 -16.40 11.45 -3.52
CA VAL A 2 -17.06 10.78 -4.67
C VAL A 2 -16.78 11.49 -6.01
N LEU A 3 -17.08 12.79 -6.12
CA LEU A 3 -16.82 13.54 -7.36
C LEU A 3 -15.34 13.49 -7.76
N MET A 4 -14.44 13.70 -6.80
CA MET A 4 -12.99 13.59 -6.99
C MET A 4 -12.56 12.21 -7.51
N ALA A 5 -13.14 11.12 -7.01
CA ALA A 5 -12.85 9.76 -7.50
C ALA A 5 -13.43 9.52 -8.91
N ASN A 6 -14.59 10.10 -9.23
CA ASN A 6 -15.16 10.06 -10.58
C ASN A 6 -14.24 10.73 -11.61
N GLU A 7 -13.65 11.89 -11.29
CA GLU A 7 -12.68 12.54 -12.19
C GLU A 7 -11.53 11.61 -12.59
N VAL A 8 -11.03 10.80 -11.65
CA VAL A 8 -9.98 9.80 -11.93
C VAL A 8 -10.54 8.63 -12.73
N SER A 9 -11.69 8.08 -12.34
CA SER A 9 -12.32 6.95 -13.05
C SER A 9 -12.71 7.29 -14.49
N GLU A 10 -13.04 8.55 -14.78
CA GLU A 10 -13.43 9.03 -16.11
C GLU A 10 -12.24 9.56 -16.92
N GLY A 11 -11.01 9.41 -16.41
CA GLY A 11 -9.79 9.82 -17.11
C GLY A 11 -9.61 11.33 -17.24
N ARG A 12 -10.32 12.12 -16.43
CA ARG A 12 -10.17 13.59 -16.38
C ARG A 12 -9.10 14.04 -15.39
N ALA A 13 -8.62 13.13 -14.54
CA ALA A 13 -7.48 13.31 -13.64
C ALA A 13 -6.65 12.02 -13.53
N ASP A 14 -5.34 12.15 -13.32
CA ASP A 14 -4.45 10.98 -13.19
C ASP A 14 -4.43 10.40 -11.76
N ALA A 15 -4.70 11.22 -10.75
CA ALA A 15 -4.67 10.84 -9.35
C ALA A 15 -5.52 11.80 -8.49
N CYS A 16 -5.79 11.39 -7.25
CA CYS A 16 -6.54 12.20 -6.29
C CYS A 16 -5.93 12.15 -4.88
N ILE A 17 -6.04 13.25 -4.13
CA ILE A 17 -5.54 13.37 -2.76
C ILE A 17 -6.66 13.92 -1.86
N SER A 18 -6.80 13.36 -0.66
CA SER A 18 -7.74 13.88 0.34
C SER A 18 -7.17 13.80 1.75
N ALA A 19 -7.36 14.87 2.52
CA ALA A 19 -7.06 14.94 3.94
C ALA A 19 -8.30 14.60 4.82
N GLY A 20 -9.33 13.99 4.24
CA GLY A 20 -10.54 13.61 4.96
C GLY A 20 -10.46 12.23 5.61
N ASN A 21 -11.62 11.62 5.87
CA ASN A 21 -11.70 10.29 6.46
C ASN A 21 -11.03 9.21 5.58
N THR A 22 -10.07 8.47 6.15
CA THR A 22 -9.31 7.41 5.46
C THR A 22 -10.20 6.30 4.89
N GLY A 23 -11.19 5.84 5.67
CA GLY A 23 -12.12 4.80 5.24
C GLY A 23 -12.98 5.23 4.05
N ALA A 24 -13.48 6.47 4.07
CA ALA A 24 -14.24 7.04 2.97
C ALA A 24 -13.39 7.18 1.69
N LEU A 25 -12.12 7.57 1.82
CA LEU A 25 -11.20 7.64 0.68
C LEU A 25 -10.92 6.26 0.09
N MET A 26 -10.67 5.26 0.95
CA MET A 26 -10.46 3.89 0.50
C MET A 26 -11.71 3.29 -0.15
N ALA A 27 -12.89 3.53 0.41
CA ALA A 27 -14.15 3.07 -0.17
C ALA A 27 -14.39 3.71 -1.54
N ALA A 28 -14.15 5.01 -1.68
CA ALA A 28 -14.24 5.70 -2.97
C ALA A 28 -13.23 5.12 -3.98
N GLY A 29 -11.98 4.93 -3.59
CA GLY A 29 -10.97 4.31 -4.46
C GLY A 29 -11.36 2.90 -4.91
N LEU A 30 -11.84 2.06 -3.99
CA LEU A 30 -12.19 0.68 -4.30
C LEU A 30 -13.44 0.53 -5.18
N PHE A 31 -14.50 1.30 -4.89
CA PHE A 31 -15.79 1.16 -5.56
C PHE A 31 -15.94 2.01 -6.82
N ILE A 32 -15.22 3.13 -6.93
CA ILE A 32 -15.33 4.05 -8.06
C ILE A 32 -14.15 3.87 -9.02
N ILE A 33 -12.91 3.99 -8.52
CA ILE A 33 -11.71 3.88 -9.37
C ILE A 33 -11.43 2.41 -9.71
N GLY A 34 -11.65 1.51 -8.75
CA GLY A 34 -11.39 0.08 -8.90
C GLY A 34 -9.96 -0.31 -8.54
N ARG A 35 -9.65 -1.59 -8.79
CA ARG A 35 -8.33 -2.19 -8.52
C ARG A 35 -7.61 -2.43 -9.83
N ILE A 36 -6.28 -2.45 -9.75
CA ILE A 36 -5.43 -2.97 -10.82
C ILE A 36 -5.74 -4.46 -11.03
N ASP A 37 -5.81 -4.88 -12.29
CA ASP A 37 -6.04 -6.29 -12.64
C ASP A 37 -4.98 -7.20 -12.00
N GLY A 38 -5.45 -8.28 -11.38
CA GLY A 38 -4.60 -9.23 -10.65
C GLY A 38 -4.23 -8.81 -9.23
N ILE A 39 -4.65 -7.63 -8.75
CA ILE A 39 -4.53 -7.22 -7.34
C ILE A 39 -5.82 -7.56 -6.58
N ASP A 40 -5.70 -8.42 -5.58
CA ASP A 40 -6.86 -8.88 -4.80
C ASP A 40 -7.38 -7.79 -3.87
N ARG A 41 -6.48 -7.06 -3.20
CA ARG A 41 -6.84 -6.09 -2.18
C ARG A 41 -5.88 -4.90 -2.22
N PRO A 42 -6.36 -3.65 -2.04
CA PRO A 42 -5.49 -2.50 -1.88
C PRO A 42 -4.76 -2.56 -0.54
N ALA A 43 -3.63 -1.88 -0.42
CA ALA A 43 -2.91 -1.71 0.85
C ALA A 43 -2.79 -0.22 1.20
N LEU A 44 -2.98 0.13 2.47
CA LEU A 44 -2.73 1.49 2.95
C LEU A 44 -1.25 1.61 3.34
N THR A 45 -0.47 2.35 2.57
CA THR A 45 1.00 2.32 2.66
C THR A 45 1.62 3.69 2.95
N PRO A 46 1.94 4.02 4.21
CA PRO A 46 2.70 5.22 4.52
C PRO A 46 4.20 5.03 4.31
N THR A 47 4.89 6.12 4.00
CA THR A 47 6.35 6.20 4.11
C THR A 47 6.71 6.77 5.48
N LEU A 48 7.49 6.03 6.26
CA LEU A 48 7.92 6.39 7.61
C LEU A 48 9.41 6.76 7.63
N PRO A 49 9.83 7.72 8.48
CA PRO A 49 11.22 8.12 8.57
C PRO A 49 12.08 7.08 9.30
N THR A 50 13.38 7.11 9.04
CA THR A 50 14.42 6.37 9.78
C THR A 50 15.47 7.36 10.29
N ILE A 51 16.28 6.94 11.27
CA ILE A 51 17.33 7.77 11.86
C ILE A 51 18.35 8.21 10.79
N ASP A 52 18.64 7.35 9.81
CA ASP A 52 19.54 7.66 8.69
C ASP A 52 18.87 8.49 7.57
N GLY A 53 17.63 8.95 7.76
CA GLY A 53 16.90 9.82 6.83
C GLY A 53 16.37 9.13 5.57
N LYS A 54 16.71 7.86 5.31
CA LYS A 54 16.29 7.15 4.09
C LYS A 54 14.81 6.78 4.08
N GLY A 55 14.24 6.57 5.26
CA GLY A 55 12.88 6.12 5.46
C GLY A 55 12.60 4.73 4.88
N PHE A 56 11.41 4.21 5.17
CA PHE A 56 10.92 2.95 4.62
C PHE A 56 9.42 3.02 4.36
N VAL A 57 8.95 2.15 3.47
CA VAL A 57 7.52 2.00 3.18
C VAL A 57 6.97 0.91 4.07
N LEU A 58 5.96 1.23 4.87
CA LEU A 58 5.22 0.24 5.64
C LEU A 58 4.01 -0.19 4.82
N LEU A 59 3.85 -1.50 4.65
CA LEU A 59 2.83 -2.08 3.77
C LEU A 59 1.63 -2.55 4.58
N ASP A 60 0.47 -1.98 4.25
CA ASP A 60 -0.83 -2.18 4.88
C ASP A 60 -0.87 -1.88 6.39
N VAL A 61 -1.27 -0.65 6.74
CA VAL A 61 -1.44 -0.19 8.13
C VAL A 61 -2.91 -0.17 8.59
N GLY A 62 -3.79 -0.91 7.92
CA GLY A 62 -5.20 -1.00 8.31
C GLY A 62 -6.18 -0.90 7.16
N ALA A 63 -5.74 -1.10 5.91
CA ALA A 63 -6.68 -1.29 4.81
C ALA A 63 -7.44 -2.60 4.94
N ASN A 64 -6.74 -3.64 5.39
CA ASN A 64 -7.31 -4.97 5.56
C ASN A 64 -6.98 -5.50 6.96
N VAL A 65 -8.01 -5.96 7.67
CA VAL A 65 -7.85 -6.58 8.99
C VAL A 65 -7.22 -7.97 8.87
N ASP A 66 -7.67 -8.73 7.88
CA ASP A 66 -7.19 -10.08 7.60
C ASP A 66 -6.47 -10.13 6.26
N ALA A 67 -5.20 -10.55 6.26
CA ALA A 67 -4.40 -10.73 5.06
C ALA A 67 -3.97 -12.19 4.93
N ARG A 68 -4.23 -12.77 3.76
CA ARG A 68 -3.72 -14.10 3.39
C ARG A 68 -2.26 -13.99 2.90
N PRO A 69 -1.49 -15.09 2.88
CA PRO A 69 -0.12 -15.06 2.36
C PRO A 69 0.02 -14.47 0.96
N GLU A 70 -0.95 -14.70 0.08
CA GLU A 70 -0.96 -14.18 -1.30
C GLU A 70 -1.11 -12.65 -1.32
N HIS A 71 -1.89 -12.10 -0.38
CA HIS A 71 -2.04 -10.65 -0.23
C HIS A 71 -0.72 -10.01 0.21
N LEU A 72 -0.03 -10.63 1.17
CA LEU A 72 1.27 -10.14 1.64
C LEU A 72 2.32 -10.13 0.51
N LEU A 73 2.27 -11.11 -0.40
CA LEU A 73 3.11 -11.13 -1.60
C LEU A 73 2.76 -9.97 -2.55
N GLN A 74 1.47 -9.77 -2.85
CA GLN A 74 1.03 -8.64 -3.68
C GLN A 74 1.46 -7.29 -3.09
N TYR A 75 1.35 -7.12 -1.77
CA TYR A 75 1.76 -5.90 -1.09
C TYR A 75 3.28 -5.68 -1.24
N ALA A 76 4.08 -6.73 -1.09
CA ALA A 76 5.53 -6.65 -1.26
C ALA A 76 5.92 -6.22 -2.69
N LEU A 77 5.23 -6.75 -3.71
CA LEU A 77 5.46 -6.40 -5.11
C LEU A 77 5.07 -4.94 -5.40
N MET A 78 3.88 -4.50 -4.95
CA MET A 78 3.43 -3.11 -5.10
C MET A 78 4.36 -2.15 -4.36
N GLY A 79 4.79 -2.50 -3.15
CA GLY A 79 5.72 -1.71 -2.35
C GLY A 79 7.11 -1.56 -2.98
N ALA A 80 7.61 -2.63 -3.61
CA ALA A 80 8.85 -2.61 -4.38
C ALA A 80 8.74 -1.68 -5.59
N ALA A 81 7.67 -1.80 -6.39
CA ALA A 81 7.43 -0.94 -7.54
C ALA A 81 7.31 0.54 -7.13
N TYR A 82 6.65 0.85 -6.00
CA TYR A 82 6.57 2.20 -5.47
C TYR A 82 7.93 2.73 -4.99
N ALA A 83 8.73 1.90 -4.30
CA ALA A 83 10.06 2.30 -3.84
C ALA A 83 11.02 2.61 -4.99
N GLU A 84 10.92 1.88 -6.09
CA GLU A 84 11.71 2.10 -7.30
C GLU A 84 11.25 3.36 -8.05
N SER A 85 9.95 3.48 -8.32
CA SER A 85 9.40 4.55 -9.14
C SER A 85 9.30 5.91 -8.44
N ALA A 86 8.88 5.94 -7.17
CA ALA A 86 8.63 7.19 -6.44
C ALA A 86 9.76 7.57 -5.47
N ARG A 87 10.54 6.60 -4.98
CA ARG A 87 11.63 6.86 -4.02
C ARG A 87 13.05 6.68 -4.59
N CYS A 88 13.20 6.24 -5.84
CA CYS A 88 14.49 5.97 -6.48
C CYS A 88 15.44 5.10 -5.62
N CYS A 89 14.87 4.18 -4.82
CA CYS A 89 15.62 3.37 -3.85
C CYS A 89 15.68 1.90 -4.28
N SER A 90 16.75 1.20 -3.88
CA SER A 90 16.86 -0.25 -4.07
C SER A 90 15.68 -0.98 -3.40
N SER A 91 14.95 -1.77 -4.18
CA SER A 91 13.74 -2.46 -3.75
C SER A 91 14.04 -3.73 -2.93
N ALA A 92 14.33 -3.55 -1.64
CA ALA A 92 14.38 -4.63 -0.67
C ALA A 92 13.11 -4.61 0.20
N TYR A 93 12.36 -5.72 0.22
CA TYR A 93 11.21 -5.89 1.10
C TYR A 93 11.50 -6.94 2.17
N ARG A 94 10.89 -6.77 3.35
CA ARG A 94 11.01 -7.70 4.47
C ARG A 94 9.67 -7.85 5.17
N LEU A 95 9.28 -9.09 5.40
CA LEU A 95 8.07 -9.39 6.15
C LEU A 95 8.31 -9.17 7.65
N ILE A 96 7.47 -8.35 8.28
CA ILE A 96 7.48 -8.14 9.73
C ILE A 96 6.97 -9.42 10.39
N LYS A 97 7.77 -9.97 11.30
CA LYS A 97 7.47 -11.21 12.03
C LYS A 97 7.88 -11.06 13.48
N CYS A 98 7.16 -11.76 14.36
CA CYS A 98 7.55 -11.89 15.76
C CYS A 98 8.91 -12.60 15.93
N ARG A 99 9.32 -13.44 14.98
CA ARG A 99 10.59 -14.20 15.03
C ARG A 99 11.34 -14.16 13.72
N ASN A 100 12.67 -14.11 13.82
CA ASN A 100 13.58 -14.27 12.69
C ASN A 100 13.65 -15.73 12.23
N ARG A 101 13.98 -15.93 10.94
CA ARG A 101 14.28 -17.25 10.40
C ARG A 101 15.37 -17.92 11.26
N GLY A 102 15.11 -19.14 11.74
CA GLY A 102 16.06 -19.93 12.54
C GLY A 102 15.82 -19.93 14.06
N SER A 103 14.91 -19.12 14.59
CA SER A 103 14.54 -19.17 16.02
C SER A 103 13.65 -20.39 16.32
N LYS A 104 14.24 -21.53 16.73
CA LYS A 104 13.48 -22.71 17.19
C LYS A 104 12.68 -22.39 18.45
N ARG A 105 11.43 -22.87 18.57
CA ARG A 105 10.72 -22.94 19.87
C ARG A 105 11.64 -23.70 20.85
N LYS A 106 12.00 -23.07 21.97
CA LYS A 106 12.24 -23.84 23.19
C LYS A 106 10.87 -24.32 23.67
#